data_AF-A0AAF0TSV3-F1
#
_entry.id   AF-A0AAF0TSV3-F1
#
_cell.length_a   1.000
_cell.length_b   1.000
_cell.length_c   1.000
_cell.angle_alpha   90.00
_cell.angle_beta   90.00
_cell.angle_gamma   90.00
#
_symmetry.space_group_name_H-M   'P 1'
#
loop_
_entity.id
_entity.type
_entity.pdbx_description
1 polymer ?
#
loop_
_entity_poly.entity_id
_entity_poly.type
_entity_poly.pdbx_seq_one_letter_code
_entity_poly.pdbx_strand_id
1 'polypeptide(L)'
;MNPPEFHGFKVEKYPQEFIDEVYKVLMIMGVTPLEKAELTAYQLKGVTQVWYNQWKEGRPEDVGPLYWEKFKPAFLDRFFFQEVTLNHYLHYFPPL
;
A
#
# COMPACT_ATOMS: atom_id res chain seq x y z
N MET A 1 7.67 -1.50 19.12
CA MET A 1 7.92 -0.99 17.75
C MET A 1 6.64 -0.32 17.29
N ASN A 2 6.71 0.94 16.87
CA ASN A 2 5.59 1.55 16.17
C ASN A 2 5.62 1.08 14.71
N PRO A 3 4.51 0.56 14.17
CA PRO A 3 4.47 0.20 12.76
C PRO A 3 4.64 1.46 11.90
N PRO A 4 5.27 1.34 10.71
CA PRO A 4 5.29 2.43 9.75
C PRO A 4 3.86 2.74 9.29
N GLU A 5 3.55 4.03 9.10
CA GLU A 5 2.22 4.50 8.67
C GLU A 5 2.28 5.08 7.26
N PHE A 6 1.26 4.82 6.44
CA PHE A 6 1.20 5.34 5.06
C PHE A 6 -0.09 6.11 4.77
N HIS A 7 0.07 7.41 4.51
CA HIS A 7 -1.03 8.37 4.36
C HIS A 7 -1.36 8.72 2.90
N GLY A 8 -0.65 8.15 1.92
CA GLY A 8 -0.93 8.32 0.49
C GLY A 8 -0.51 9.66 -0.13
N PHE A 9 -0.36 10.75 0.64
CA PHE A 9 -0.05 12.09 0.09
C PHE A 9 0.84 13.00 0.96
N LYS A 10 1.30 12.54 2.13
CA LYS A 10 2.33 13.24 2.92
C LYS A 10 3.66 12.50 2.73
N VAL A 11 4.70 13.25 2.35
CA VAL A 11 6.07 12.76 2.14
C VAL A 11 6.63 12.17 3.43
N GLU A 12 6.35 10.91 3.69
CA GLU A 12 7.16 10.14 4.64
C GLU A 12 7.82 8.96 3.97
N LYS A 13 7.17 8.22 3.05
CA LYS A 13 7.76 7.12 2.25
C LYS A 13 7.07 6.94 0.91
N TYR A 14 7.81 6.49 -0.11
CA TYR A 14 7.22 6.10 -1.39
C TYR A 14 6.44 4.78 -1.26
N PRO A 15 5.37 4.55 -2.05
CA PRO A 15 4.57 3.31 -2.03
C PRO A 15 5.41 2.03 -2.08
N GLN A 16 6.47 2.02 -2.89
CA GLN A 16 7.39 0.88 -3.01
C GLN A 16 8.21 0.68 -1.73
N GLU A 17 8.78 1.75 -1.18
CA GLU A 17 9.55 1.72 0.06
C GLU A 17 8.71 1.24 1.26
N PHE A 18 7.46 1.71 1.35
CA PHE A 18 6.50 1.26 2.36
C PHE A 18 6.29 -0.27 2.28
N ILE A 19 5.98 -0.78 1.08
CA ILE A 19 5.77 -2.22 0.88
C ILE A 19 7.01 -3.02 1.22
N ASP A 20 8.20 -2.55 0.85
CA ASP A 20 9.45 -3.28 1.09
C ASP A 20 9.85 -3.32 2.56
N GLU A 21 9.62 -2.24 3.31
CA GLU A 21 9.85 -2.23 4.77
C GLU A 21 8.90 -3.13 5.52
N VAL A 22 7.59 -3.03 5.23
CA VAL A 22 6.57 -3.86 5.87
C VAL A 22 6.82 -5.33 5.53
N TYR A 23 7.14 -5.62 4.28
CA TYR A 23 7.46 -6.98 3.85
C TYR A 23 8.66 -7.56 4.60
N LYS A 24 9.74 -6.80 4.82
CA LYS A 24 10.91 -7.25 5.60
C LYS A 24 10.53 -7.64 7.03
N VAL A 25 9.74 -6.81 7.72
CA VAL A 25 9.28 -7.10 9.09
C VAL A 25 8.42 -8.36 9.13
N LEU A 26 7.44 -8.45 8.22
CA LEU A 26 6.53 -9.59 8.16
C LEU A 26 7.25 -10.90 7.78
N MET A 27 8.27 -10.82 6.92
CA MET A 27 9.12 -11.96 6.60
C MET A 27 9.90 -12.46 7.82
N ILE A 28 10.46 -11.55 8.63
CA ILE A 28 11.16 -11.92 9.87
C ILE A 28 10.21 -12.58 10.87
N MET A 29 8.96 -12.12 10.94
CA MET A 29 7.93 -12.70 11.81
C MET A 29 7.43 -14.08 11.38
N GLY A 30 7.68 -14.50 10.12
CA GLY A 30 7.25 -15.80 9.61
C GLY A 30 5.74 -15.93 9.41
N VAL A 31 5.02 -14.81 9.19
CA VAL A 31 3.56 -14.83 8.98
C VAL A 31 3.16 -15.36 7.60
N THR A 32 1.94 -15.89 7.51
CA THR A 32 1.35 -16.43 6.28
C THR A 32 1.03 -15.34 5.25
N PRO A 33 0.87 -15.67 3.95
CA PRO A 33 0.50 -14.67 2.93
C PRO A 33 -0.83 -13.95 3.19
N LEU A 34 -1.78 -14.61 3.87
CA LEU A 34 -3.04 -13.97 4.28
C LEU A 34 -2.78 -12.91 5.35
N GLU A 35 -2.09 -13.29 6.43
CA GLU A 35 -1.74 -12.38 7.52
C GLU A 35 -0.89 -11.20 7.03
N LYS A 36 -0.01 -11.42 6.05
CA LYS A 36 0.76 -10.32 5.44
C LYS A 36 -0.14 -9.25 4.83
N ALA A 37 -1.18 -9.65 4.10
CA ALA A 37 -2.11 -8.72 3.49
C ALA A 37 -2.93 -7.97 4.54
N GLU A 38 -3.41 -8.68 5.57
CA GLU A 38 -4.21 -8.10 6.65
C GLU A 38 -3.40 -7.13 7.51
N LEU A 39 -2.18 -7.50 7.90
CA LEU A 39 -1.30 -6.65 8.70
C LEU A 39 -0.82 -5.43 7.92
N THR A 40 -0.57 -5.55 6.62
CA THR A 40 -0.23 -4.38 5.79
C THR A 40 -1.44 -3.46 5.62
N ALA A 41 -2.65 -4.01 5.43
CA ALA A 41 -3.87 -3.23 5.36
C ALA A 41 -4.16 -2.47 6.67
N TYR A 42 -3.84 -3.05 7.82
CA TYR A 42 -3.98 -2.41 9.14
C TYR A 42 -3.13 -1.13 9.28
N GLN A 43 -1.99 -1.06 8.59
CA GLN A 43 -1.08 0.09 8.60
C GLN A 43 -1.50 1.22 7.66
N LEU A 44 -2.47 0.99 6.78
CA LEU A 44 -2.98 2.01 5.87
C LEU A 44 -3.81 3.05 6.62
N LYS A 45 -3.63 4.32 6.27
CA LYS A 45 -4.33 5.46 6.87
C LYS A 45 -4.83 6.44 5.81
N GLY A 46 -5.90 7.17 6.12
CA GLY A 46 -6.43 8.21 5.24
C GLY A 46 -6.87 7.65 3.88
N VAL A 47 -6.37 8.23 2.78
CA VAL A 47 -6.79 7.90 1.41
C VAL A 47 -6.52 6.42 1.07
N THR A 48 -5.46 5.82 1.62
CA THR A 48 -5.06 4.45 1.30
C THR A 48 -5.95 3.42 2.00
N GLN A 49 -6.42 3.74 3.21
CA GLN A 49 -7.40 2.93 3.91
C GLN A 49 -8.76 2.96 3.21
N VAL A 50 -9.21 4.15 2.77
CA VAL A 50 -10.47 4.31 2.03
C VAL A 50 -10.44 3.50 0.73
N TRP A 51 -9.33 3.59 -0.01
CA TRP A 51 -9.14 2.77 -1.21
C TRP A 51 -9.19 1.27 -0.91
N TYR A 52 -8.49 0.80 0.14
CA TYR A 52 -8.45 -0.62 0.46
C TYR A 52 -9.85 -1.17 0.76
N ASN A 53 -10.66 -0.42 1.52
CA ASN A 53 -12.04 -0.81 1.82
C ASN A 53 -12.88 -0.93 0.55
N GLN A 54 -12.84 0.08 -0.33
CA GLN A 54 -13.56 0.06 -1.61
C GLN A 54 -13.10 -1.08 -2.52
N TRP A 55 -11.78 -1.28 -2.61
CA TRP A 55 -11.20 -2.35 -3.42
C TRP A 55 -11.56 -3.74 -2.88
N LYS A 56 -11.63 -3.90 -1.55
CA LYS A 56 -12.04 -5.14 -0.89
C LYS A 56 -13.53 -5.43 -1.07
N GLU A 57 -14.39 -4.42 -0.90
CA GLU A 57 -15.85 -4.52 -1.08
C GLU A 57 -16.25 -4.82 -2.53
N GLY A 58 -15.48 -4.32 -3.50
CA GLY A 58 -15.71 -4.61 -4.92
C GLY A 58 -15.34 -6.04 -5.35
N ARG A 59 -14.82 -6.89 -4.45
CA ARG A 59 -14.49 -8.27 -4.78
C ARG A 59 -15.74 -9.15 -4.73
N PRO A 60 -15.96 -10.02 -5.73
CA PRO A 60 -17.02 -11.03 -5.64
C PRO A 60 -16.79 -11.96 -4.44
N GLU A 61 -17.87 -12.39 -3.79
CA GLU A 61 -17.86 -13.16 -2.53
C GLU A 61 -17.16 -14.53 -2.67
N ASP A 62 -17.08 -15.07 -3.88
CA ASP A 62 -16.51 -16.39 -4.19
C ASP A 62 -14.99 -16.39 -4.41
N VAL A 63 -14.34 -15.22 -4.48
CA VAL A 63 -12.91 -15.10 -4.86
C VAL A 63 -11.94 -15.47 -3.71
N GLY A 64 -12.48 -15.89 -2.56
CA GLY A 64 -11.70 -16.34 -1.41
C GLY A 64 -10.85 -15.23 -0.76
N PRO A 65 -10.00 -15.58 0.22
CA PRO A 65 -9.24 -14.63 1.01
C PRO A 65 -8.31 -13.73 0.18
N LEU A 66 -7.93 -12.60 0.76
CA LEU A 66 -7.03 -11.64 0.13
C LEU A 66 -5.59 -11.95 0.52
N TYR A 67 -4.88 -12.69 -0.34
CA TYR A 67 -3.47 -13.00 -0.11
C TYR A 67 -2.55 -11.86 -0.55
N TRP A 68 -1.36 -11.82 0.03
CA TRP A 68 -0.29 -10.87 -0.27
C TRP A 68 -0.02 -10.70 -1.76
N GLU A 69 -0.05 -11.79 -2.52
CA GLU A 69 0.23 -11.86 -3.95
C GLU A 69 -0.81 -11.10 -4.79
N LYS A 70 -2.04 -10.92 -4.26
CA LYS A 70 -3.07 -10.06 -4.86
C LYS A 70 -3.01 -8.64 -4.31
N PHE A 71 -2.74 -8.49 -3.01
CA PHE A 71 -2.66 -7.19 -2.34
C PHE A 71 -1.54 -6.31 -2.92
N LYS A 72 -0.31 -6.83 -2.93
CA LYS A 72 0.90 -6.08 -3.31
C LYS A 72 0.79 -5.44 -4.70
N PRO A 73 0.46 -6.19 -5.79
CA PRO A 73 0.35 -5.58 -7.10
C PRO A 73 -0.80 -4.59 -7.19
N ALA A 74 -1.95 -4.84 -6.57
CA ALA A 74 -3.08 -3.90 -6.60
C ALA A 74 -2.77 -2.58 -5.87
N PHE A 75 -2.06 -2.66 -4.74
CA PHE A 75 -1.60 -1.47 -4.01
C PHE A 75 -0.59 -0.67 -4.83
N LEU A 76 0.42 -1.32 -5.40
CA LEU A 76 1.43 -0.65 -6.21
C LEU A 76 0.81 -0.07 -7.47
N ASP A 77 -0.06 -0.79 -8.18
CA ASP A 77 -0.79 -0.26 -9.33
C ASP A 77 -1.58 1.02 -8.96
N ARG A 78 -2.25 1.06 -7.80
CA ARG A 78 -2.99 2.26 -7.40
C ARG A 78 -2.09 3.46 -7.08
N PHE A 79 -1.01 3.26 -6.32
CA PHE A 79 -0.27 4.36 -5.69
C PHE A 79 1.10 4.63 -6.32
N PHE A 80 1.72 3.66 -6.98
CA PHE A 80 2.99 3.85 -7.68
C PHE A 80 2.84 4.76 -8.91
N PHE A 81 1.73 4.65 -9.65
CA PHE A 81 1.45 5.58 -10.76
C PHE A 81 1.24 7.02 -10.30
N GLN A 82 0.73 7.23 -9.08
CA GLN A 82 0.57 8.58 -8.52
C GLN A 82 1.93 9.21 -8.20
N GLU A 83 2.88 8.43 -7.71
CA GLU A 83 4.25 8.87 -7.48
C GLU A 83 4.93 9.31 -8.78
N VAL A 84 4.91 8.48 -9.83
CA VAL A 84 5.53 8.82 -11.12
C VAL A 84 4.90 10.08 -11.72
N THR A 85 3.57 10.21 -11.65
CA THR A 85 2.85 11.37 -12.17
C THR A 85 3.18 12.65 -11.39
N LEU A 86 3.26 12.56 -10.05
CA LEU A 86 3.62 13.68 -9.19
C LEU A 86 5.08 14.10 -9.41
N ASN A 87 6.01 13.14 -9.47
CA ASN A 87 7.42 13.41 -9.72
C ASN A 87 7.65 14.03 -11.10
N HIS A 88 6.93 13.55 -12.12
CA HIS A 88 6.91 14.20 -13.43
C HIS A 88 6.39 15.63 -13.33
N TYR A 89 5.24 15.86 -12.68
CA TYR A 89 4.67 17.19 -12.52
C TYR A 89 5.62 18.14 -11.76
N LEU A 90 6.21 17.72 -10.64
CA LEU A 90 7.14 18.53 -9.86
C LEU A 90 8.45 18.84 -10.61
N HIS A 91 8.88 17.95 -11.50
CA HIS A 91 10.04 18.19 -12.36
C HIS A 91 9.78 19.30 -13.40
N TYR A 92 8.57 19.35 -13.98
CA TYR A 92 8.22 20.33 -15.01
C TYR A 92 7.56 21.61 -14.46
N PHE A 93 6.96 21.55 -13.27
CA PHE A 93 6.25 22.65 -12.61
C PHE A 93 6.68 22.77 -11.14
N PRO A 94 7.92 23.18 -10.86
CA PRO A 94 8.36 23.39 -9.49
C PRO A 94 7.55 24.54 -8.85
N PRO A 95 7.12 24.41 -7.59
CA PRO A 95 6.47 25.52 -6.89
C PRO A 95 7.42 26.72 -6.78
N LEU A 96 6.91 27.92 -7.05
CA LEU A 96 7.62 29.21 -6.96
C LEU A 96 8.01 29.57 -5.52
#